data_AF-T5AG78-F1
#
_entry.id   AF-T5AG78-F1
#
_cell.length_a   1.000
_cell.length_b   1.000
_cell.length_c   1.000
_cell.angle_alpha   90.00
_cell.angle_beta   90.00
_cell.angle_gamma   90.00
#
_symmetry.space_group_name_H-M   'P 1'
#
loop_
_entity.id
_entity.type
_entity.pdbx_description
1 polymer ?
#
loop_
_entity_poly.entity_id
_entity_poly.type
_entity_poly.pdbx_seq_one_letter_code
_entity_poly.pdbx_strand_id
1 'polypeptide(L)'
;MGMPEKHDDMLLGGYHPESLATEPPPTPKWLRVRQSLGWSNRSKTLLGFFAGLSVVAMVLSGLCSASHKTARLGRRPGPGPQKTGCRNTPHVFPNFSHKVRLGGGQKFGIHETLDHKQGHRAGRRPNVWGQIILRPATNNASEGTVDLQVISNDENLQVNVEPKFHGDNQRLIMAVPHAVPSWPNGDGDAPCIQIRATFWVPREAHLRRLRVESVHLDVDVKDGLTLGVSDETKISTVAGRLRTSLPKDLGDDVVPYTLQSRKISVETVSAPIEGWFPLYDRLRLASASGDITAQVAPKPGRHNHHDKAHLDVSSVSGKVSIQEPARHTAHVIQRTQFSSNSMAQCLQQTSGLLEGEVGVSGNGDARVAANCDAQFKTVSGELSLELLPVLDKNMDKRGSLKTDTRSGDVRLKVLEPVWVGGDNDSNRGSLGRLRSKHQSISGDLKLSYPPSWQGSFNAKALAGEIEVHGKNVEIIRRGRNIARFIEGRKGDGDSCIKVETVSGDLDLTLGD
;
A
#
# COMPACT_ATOMS: atom_id res chain seq x y z
N MET A 1 10.74 -46.99 -36.94
CA MET A 1 11.77 -48.02 -36.74
C MET A 1 12.97 -47.65 -37.57
N GLY A 2 14.18 -47.72 -37.00
CA GLY A 2 15.44 -47.71 -37.76
C GLY A 2 16.34 -46.51 -37.52
N MET A 3 17.22 -46.63 -36.52
CA MET A 3 18.47 -45.86 -36.35
C MET A 3 19.42 -46.03 -37.56
N PRO A 4 20.52 -45.27 -37.59
CA PRO A 4 21.79 -45.92 -37.23
C PRO A 4 22.69 -45.12 -36.25
N GLU A 5 23.39 -45.90 -35.42
CA GLU A 5 24.68 -45.64 -34.73
C GLU A 5 25.82 -45.37 -35.77
N LYS A 6 27.09 -44.97 -35.53
CA LYS A 6 28.01 -44.95 -34.37
C LYS A 6 29.37 -44.30 -34.81
N HIS A 7 30.24 -44.06 -33.81
CA HIS A 7 31.73 -44.04 -33.81
C HIS A 7 32.53 -42.71 -33.97
N ASP A 8 32.86 -42.10 -32.82
CA ASP A 8 34.15 -42.08 -32.07
C ASP A 8 35.54 -41.83 -32.72
N ASP A 9 36.24 -40.90 -32.05
CA ASP A 9 37.64 -40.85 -31.58
C ASP A 9 38.87 -40.61 -32.51
N MET A 10 39.63 -39.54 -32.22
CA MET A 10 40.97 -39.55 -31.58
C MET A 10 41.73 -38.20 -31.75
N LEU A 11 42.13 -37.51 -30.64
CA LEU A 11 43.50 -37.29 -30.09
C LEU A 11 44.42 -36.32 -30.91
N LEU A 12 45.29 -35.43 -30.40
CA LEU A 12 45.96 -35.19 -29.10
C LEU A 12 46.76 -33.85 -29.13
N GLY A 13 47.07 -33.29 -27.94
CA GLY A 13 48.26 -32.47 -27.63
C GLY A 13 48.02 -30.94 -27.55
N GLY A 14 48.29 -30.20 -26.47
CA GLY A 14 49.07 -30.44 -25.25
C GLY A 14 50.10 -29.32 -25.09
N TYR A 15 49.93 -28.40 -24.12
CA TYR A 15 51.01 -27.57 -23.56
C TYR A 15 50.60 -27.06 -22.17
N HIS A 16 51.36 -27.46 -21.15
CA HIS A 16 51.51 -26.77 -19.86
C HIS A 16 52.68 -25.78 -19.96
N PRO A 17 52.69 -24.74 -19.10
CA PRO A 17 53.82 -24.65 -18.18
C PRO A 17 53.47 -24.23 -16.74
N GLU A 18 54.11 -24.97 -15.84
CA GLU A 18 54.86 -24.57 -14.63
C GLU A 18 54.37 -23.48 -13.64
N SER A 19 54.28 -23.99 -12.41
CA SER A 19 54.41 -23.39 -11.09
C SER A 19 55.11 -22.03 -10.94
N LEU A 20 54.38 -21.11 -10.29
CA LEU A 20 54.95 -20.15 -9.33
C LEU A 20 54.21 -20.33 -7.99
N ALA A 21 54.92 -20.93 -7.03
CA ALA A 21 54.51 -20.97 -5.64
C ALA A 21 54.44 -19.55 -5.10
N THR A 22 53.22 -19.11 -4.75
CA THR A 22 53.00 -17.88 -4.00
C THR A 22 52.29 -18.29 -2.71
N GLU A 23 52.86 -17.89 -1.57
CA GLU A 23 52.38 -18.21 -0.23
C GLU A 23 50.86 -17.98 -0.09
N PRO A 24 50.13 -18.87 0.63
CA PRO A 24 48.72 -18.63 0.86
C PRO A 24 48.55 -17.34 1.70
N PRO A 25 47.58 -16.47 1.35
CA PRO A 25 47.35 -15.25 2.11
C PRO A 25 47.05 -15.58 3.57
N PRO A 26 47.47 -14.73 4.53
CA PRO A 26 47.31 -15.02 5.94
C PRO A 26 45.83 -15.27 6.22
N THR A 27 45.52 -16.46 6.75
CA THR A 27 44.16 -16.81 7.17
C THR A 27 43.62 -15.69 8.03
N PRO A 28 42.52 -15.03 7.65
CA PRO A 28 42.02 -13.92 8.44
C PRO A 28 41.60 -14.48 9.81
N LYS A 29 41.89 -13.75 10.89
CA LYS A 29 41.76 -14.23 12.29
C LYS A 29 40.37 -14.81 12.62
N TRP A 30 39.34 -14.45 11.84
CA TRP A 30 37.98 -14.98 11.95
C TRP A 30 37.82 -16.43 11.44
N LEU A 31 38.63 -16.89 10.48
CA LEU A 31 38.58 -18.27 9.99
C LEU A 31 39.10 -19.27 11.04
N ARG A 32 40.04 -18.82 11.90
CA ARG A 32 40.59 -19.61 13.00
C ARG A 32 39.64 -19.69 14.21
N VAL A 33 38.69 -18.75 14.31
CA VAL A 33 37.57 -18.78 15.28
C VAL A 33 36.41 -19.65 14.79
N ARG A 34 36.24 -19.78 13.46
CA ARG A 34 35.17 -20.58 12.85
C ARG A 34 35.38 -22.10 12.99
N GLN A 35 36.61 -22.57 13.13
CA GLN A 35 36.91 -24.01 13.26
C GLN A 35 37.05 -24.50 14.71
N SER A 36 37.09 -23.59 15.71
CA SER A 36 37.15 -23.95 17.14
C SER A 36 35.81 -23.87 17.87
N LEU A 37 34.73 -23.45 17.19
CA LEU A 37 33.39 -23.33 17.78
C LEU A 37 32.35 -24.01 16.89
N GLY A 38 32.06 -25.28 17.21
CA GLY A 38 30.92 -26.01 16.67
C GLY A 38 29.62 -25.33 17.09
N TRP A 39 28.83 -24.86 16.11
CA TRP A 39 27.67 -24.01 16.37
C TRP A 39 26.36 -24.67 15.90
N SER A 40 25.41 -24.81 16.83
CA SER A 40 24.05 -25.32 16.60
C SER A 40 23.04 -24.21 16.27
N ASN A 41 21.88 -24.61 15.74
CA ASN A 41 20.86 -23.84 15.00
C ASN A 41 20.15 -22.64 15.71
N ARG A 42 20.79 -21.90 16.63
CA ARG A 42 20.17 -20.76 17.36
C ARG A 42 20.65 -19.35 16.96
N SER A 43 21.33 -19.16 15.83
CA SER A 43 21.91 -17.85 15.45
C SER A 43 21.25 -17.11 14.27
N LYS A 44 20.07 -17.54 13.79
CA LYS A 44 19.37 -16.85 12.68
C LYS A 44 18.72 -15.51 13.07
N THR A 45 18.62 -15.19 14.36
CA THR A 45 17.92 -13.98 14.84
C THR A 45 18.77 -12.71 14.86
N LEU A 46 20.09 -12.81 14.67
CA LEU A 46 21.00 -11.65 14.72
C LEU A 46 21.44 -11.12 13.34
N LEU A 47 21.21 -11.86 12.25
CA LEU A 47 21.52 -11.37 10.89
C LEU A 47 20.47 -10.39 10.33
N GLY A 48 19.26 -10.37 10.89
CA GLY A 48 18.27 -9.33 10.58
C GLY A 48 18.65 -7.94 11.09
N PHE A 49 19.61 -7.87 12.03
CA PHE A 49 20.04 -6.64 12.69
C PHE A 49 21.07 -5.83 11.89
N PHE A 50 21.83 -6.47 10.98
CA PHE A 50 22.79 -5.77 10.12
C PHE A 50 22.31 -5.51 8.68
N ALA A 51 21.29 -6.24 8.20
CA ALA A 51 20.71 -5.98 6.87
C ALA A 51 19.79 -4.74 6.85
N GLY A 52 19.13 -4.42 7.96
CA GLY A 52 18.25 -3.24 8.09
C GLY A 52 18.99 -1.91 8.18
N LEU A 53 20.27 -1.92 8.59
CA LEU A 53 21.10 -0.72 8.70
C LEU A 53 21.78 -0.32 7.37
N SER A 54 21.84 -1.23 6.38
CA SER A 54 22.44 -0.94 5.07
C SER A 54 21.49 -0.21 4.11
N VAL A 55 20.18 -0.33 4.29
CA VAL A 55 19.18 0.34 3.42
C VAL A 55 18.99 1.81 3.82
N VAL A 56 19.28 2.17 5.08
CA VAL A 56 19.27 3.57 5.55
C VAL A 56 20.58 4.30 5.19
N ALA A 57 21.71 3.58 5.07
CA ALA A 57 22.99 4.18 4.70
C ALA A 57 23.09 4.57 3.20
N MET A 58 22.39 3.86 2.29
CA MET A 58 22.43 4.19 0.85
C MET A 58 21.50 5.35 0.44
N VAL A 59 20.57 5.78 1.30
CA VAL A 59 19.74 6.98 1.06
C VAL A 59 20.33 8.23 1.72
N LEU A 60 21.30 8.08 2.64
CA LEU A 60 21.98 9.18 3.33
C LEU A 60 23.40 9.49 2.80
N SER A 61 23.99 8.65 1.94
CA SER A 61 25.30 8.92 1.31
C SER A 61 25.25 9.92 0.14
N GLY A 62 24.10 10.50 -0.18
CA GLY A 62 23.93 11.53 -1.22
C GLY A 62 23.91 12.99 -0.71
N LEU A 63 24.05 13.21 0.60
CA LEU A 63 23.97 14.54 1.20
C LEU A 63 25.08 14.71 2.25
N CYS A 64 26.31 14.95 1.79
CA CYS A 64 27.38 15.56 2.59
C CYS A 64 28.45 16.14 1.66
N SER A 65 28.23 17.36 1.19
CA SER A 65 29.31 18.27 0.79
C SER A 65 28.81 19.70 0.98
N ALA A 66 28.90 20.20 2.21
CA ALA A 66 28.95 21.62 2.47
C ALA A 66 29.65 21.87 3.81
N SER A 67 30.77 22.57 3.69
CA SER A 67 31.73 22.93 4.72
C SER A 67 31.11 23.76 5.85
N HIS A 68 31.59 23.50 7.08
CA HIS A 68 31.24 24.22 8.29
C HIS A 68 31.56 25.72 8.19
N LYS A 69 30.53 26.57 8.25
CA LYS A 69 30.63 27.89 8.87
C LYS A 69 29.43 28.11 9.78
N THR A 70 29.73 28.24 11.06
CA THR A 70 28.85 28.65 12.15
C THR A 70 28.18 30.00 11.84
N ALA A 71 26.86 30.01 11.70
CA ALA A 71 26.05 31.22 11.71
C ALA A 71 24.90 31.08 12.73
N ARG A 72 24.74 32.15 13.49
CA ARG A 72 23.94 32.30 14.72
C ARG A 72 22.46 32.01 14.52
N LEU A 73 21.81 31.56 15.61
CA LEU A 73 20.36 31.44 15.76
C LEU A 73 19.63 32.66 15.20
N GLY A 74 18.84 32.45 14.16
CA GLY A 74 17.89 33.42 13.63
C GLY A 74 16.63 32.70 13.14
N ARG A 75 15.52 32.94 13.84
CA ARG A 75 14.10 32.75 13.46
C ARG A 75 13.74 31.49 12.64
N ARG A 76 12.92 30.64 13.27
CA ARG A 76 12.03 29.68 12.59
C ARG A 76 11.26 30.40 11.46
N PRO A 77 11.32 29.96 10.20
CA PRO A 77 10.31 30.32 9.23
C PRO A 77 9.03 29.59 9.63
N GLY A 78 8.00 30.34 10.04
CA GLY A 78 6.66 29.79 10.22
C GLY A 78 6.11 29.24 8.90
N PRO A 79 5.03 28.44 8.95
CA PRO A 79 4.33 28.03 7.75
C PRO A 79 3.83 29.30 7.03
N GLY A 80 4.44 29.61 5.89
CA GLY A 80 4.04 30.74 5.08
C GLY A 80 2.58 30.59 4.63
N PRO A 81 1.85 31.69 4.43
CA PRO A 81 0.47 31.64 3.96
C PRO A 81 0.42 30.94 2.60
N GLN A 82 -0.43 29.91 2.47
CA GLN A 82 -0.79 29.32 1.18
C GLN A 82 -1.46 30.40 0.33
N LYS A 83 -0.66 31.12 -0.47
CA LYS A 83 -1.15 32.08 -1.45
C LYS A 83 -1.77 31.29 -2.60
N THR A 84 -3.09 31.36 -2.73
CA THR A 84 -3.85 30.73 -3.81
C THR A 84 -3.67 31.51 -5.12
N GLY A 85 -3.05 30.87 -6.12
CA GLY A 85 -3.02 31.31 -7.52
C GLY A 85 -1.90 32.30 -7.89
N CYS A 86 -1.62 32.40 -9.21
CA CYS A 86 -0.53 33.27 -9.72
C CYS A 86 -1.09 34.70 -9.75
N ARG A 87 -1.04 35.40 -8.62
CA ARG A 87 -1.82 36.64 -8.42
C ARG A 87 -1.26 37.88 -9.11
N ASN A 88 0.02 37.88 -9.46
CA ASN A 88 0.67 39.06 -10.03
C ASN A 88 0.73 38.88 -11.55
N THR A 89 0.01 39.74 -12.27
CA THR A 89 -0.11 39.77 -13.75
C THR A 89 -0.36 38.39 -14.39
N PRO A 90 -1.50 37.74 -14.10
CA PRO A 90 -1.78 36.42 -14.65
C PRO A 90 -1.89 36.48 -16.18
N HIS A 91 -0.99 35.79 -16.86
CA HIS A 91 -1.10 35.49 -18.28
C HIS A 91 -1.86 34.17 -18.45
N VAL A 92 -2.95 34.19 -19.20
CA VAL A 92 -3.76 33.01 -19.50
C VAL A 92 -3.41 32.53 -20.90
N PHE A 93 -2.86 31.33 -21.01
CA PHE A 93 -2.55 30.72 -22.29
C PHE A 93 -3.83 30.24 -22.99
N PRO A 94 -3.82 30.12 -24.34
CA PRO A 94 -4.96 29.58 -25.07
C PRO A 94 -5.41 28.23 -24.52
N ASN A 95 -6.72 28.09 -24.30
CA ASN A 95 -7.30 26.84 -23.83
C ASN A 95 -7.05 25.74 -24.86
N PHE A 96 -6.65 24.57 -24.36
CA PHE A 96 -6.52 23.37 -25.17
C PHE A 96 -7.70 22.45 -24.86
N SER A 97 -8.40 21.98 -25.90
CA SER A 97 -9.50 21.02 -25.75
C SER A 97 -9.41 20.01 -26.88
N HIS A 98 -9.26 18.72 -26.55
CA HIS A 98 -9.15 17.64 -27.53
C HIS A 98 -10.02 16.45 -27.16
N LYS A 99 -10.59 15.83 -28.20
CA LYS A 99 -11.37 14.60 -28.10
C LYS A 99 -10.47 13.40 -27.83
N VAL A 100 -10.94 12.51 -26.97
CA VAL A 100 -10.30 11.25 -26.61
C VAL A 100 -11.21 10.11 -27.04
N ARG A 101 -10.65 9.19 -27.83
CA ARG A 101 -11.36 7.97 -28.22
C ARG A 101 -11.40 7.02 -27.03
N LEU A 102 -12.59 6.52 -26.73
CA LEU A 102 -12.82 5.56 -25.65
C LEU A 102 -13.22 4.23 -26.28
N GLY A 103 -12.79 3.14 -25.67
CA GLY A 103 -13.07 1.78 -26.13
C GLY A 103 -12.13 0.76 -25.50
N GLY A 104 -12.52 -0.52 -25.56
CA GLY A 104 -11.78 -1.62 -24.92
C GLY A 104 -10.33 -1.82 -25.40
N GLY A 105 -9.96 -1.33 -26.58
CA GLY A 105 -8.58 -1.33 -27.09
C GLY A 105 -7.76 -0.09 -26.71
N GLN A 106 -8.43 0.99 -26.31
CA GLN A 106 -7.85 2.32 -26.18
C GLN A 106 -7.11 2.49 -24.84
N LYS A 107 -5.90 3.04 -24.88
CA LYS A 107 -5.14 3.46 -23.70
C LYS A 107 -5.15 4.97 -23.65
N PHE A 108 -5.32 5.52 -22.45
CA PHE A 108 -5.27 6.96 -22.24
C PHE A 108 -4.35 7.33 -21.07
N GLY A 109 -3.50 8.33 -21.30
CA GLY A 109 -2.52 8.84 -20.35
C GLY A 109 -2.56 10.36 -20.18
N ILE A 110 -2.47 10.86 -18.95
CA ILE A 110 -2.19 12.27 -18.65
C ILE A 110 -0.91 12.31 -17.85
N HIS A 111 0.10 13.03 -18.34
CA HIS A 111 1.43 13.06 -17.75
C HIS A 111 1.89 14.50 -17.59
N GLU A 112 2.05 14.96 -16.35
CA GLU A 112 2.90 16.11 -16.05
C GLU A 112 4.35 15.62 -15.92
N THR A 113 5.28 16.31 -16.57
CA THR A 113 6.72 16.03 -16.48
C THR A 113 7.49 17.33 -16.37
N LEU A 114 8.77 17.23 -16.02
CA LEU A 114 9.72 18.32 -16.17
C LEU A 114 10.28 18.34 -17.59
N ASP A 115 10.43 19.52 -18.19
CA ASP A 115 11.10 19.69 -19.47
C ASP A 115 12.62 19.63 -19.27
N HIS A 116 13.21 18.52 -19.69
CA HIS A 116 14.64 18.27 -19.63
C HIS A 116 15.41 18.85 -20.83
N LYS A 117 14.73 19.34 -21.88
CA LYS A 117 15.40 19.91 -23.07
C LYS A 117 16.20 21.17 -22.75
N GLN A 118 15.91 21.83 -21.62
CA GLN A 118 16.63 23.01 -21.17
C GLN A 118 17.95 22.69 -20.43
N GLY A 119 18.28 21.42 -20.19
CA GLY A 119 19.50 21.00 -19.49
C GLY A 119 19.57 21.47 -18.03
N HIS A 120 20.69 21.21 -17.36
CA HIS A 120 20.98 21.72 -16.00
C HIS A 120 21.35 23.21 -16.00
N ARG A 121 20.60 24.05 -16.71
CA ARG A 121 20.84 25.50 -16.67
C ARG A 121 20.47 26.03 -15.29
N ALA A 122 21.37 26.81 -14.70
CA ALA A 122 21.09 27.57 -13.49
C ALA A 122 19.94 28.54 -13.76
N GLY A 123 18.98 28.62 -12.84
CA GLY A 123 17.79 29.47 -12.98
C GLY A 123 16.84 29.27 -11.81
N ARG A 124 15.86 30.16 -11.67
CA ARG A 124 14.81 30.02 -10.64
C ARG A 124 13.86 28.91 -11.04
N ARG A 125 13.49 28.05 -10.09
CA ARG A 125 12.49 27.00 -10.31
C ARG A 125 11.09 27.58 -10.24
N PRO A 126 10.19 27.27 -11.19
CA PRO A 126 8.81 27.70 -11.10
C PRO A 126 8.10 27.01 -9.95
N ASN A 127 7.27 27.76 -9.23
CA ASN A 127 6.25 27.21 -8.35
C ASN A 127 5.09 26.73 -9.21
N VAL A 128 4.83 25.44 -9.18
CA VAL A 128 3.79 24.80 -9.97
C VAL A 128 2.69 24.31 -9.04
N TRP A 129 1.44 24.64 -9.35
CA TRP A 129 0.29 24.10 -8.64
C TRP A 129 -0.87 23.86 -9.58
N GLY A 130 -1.86 23.13 -9.08
CA GLY A 130 -3.10 22.90 -9.78
C GLY A 130 -3.52 21.45 -9.68
N GLN A 131 -4.27 20.98 -10.67
CA GLN A 131 -5.00 19.72 -10.53
C GLN A 131 -5.29 19.05 -11.87
N ILE A 132 -5.23 17.72 -11.85
CA ILE A 132 -5.78 16.81 -12.85
C ILE A 132 -7.11 16.30 -12.31
N ILE A 133 -8.20 16.54 -13.03
CA ILE A 133 -9.55 16.20 -12.59
C ILE A 133 -10.13 15.13 -13.51
N LEU A 134 -10.48 13.97 -12.96
CA LEU A 134 -11.30 12.96 -13.63
C LEU A 134 -12.76 13.19 -13.23
N ARG A 135 -13.65 13.48 -14.18
CA ARG A 135 -15.04 13.80 -13.87
C ARG A 135 -16.02 13.36 -14.97
N PRO A 136 -17.30 13.14 -14.63
CA PRO A 136 -18.32 12.87 -15.64
C PRO A 136 -18.49 14.06 -16.59
N ALA A 137 -18.70 13.76 -17.86
CA ALA A 137 -19.14 14.74 -18.86
C ALA A 137 -20.54 15.27 -18.48
N THR A 138 -20.75 16.58 -18.66
CA THR A 138 -22.02 17.24 -18.29
C THR A 138 -23.17 16.97 -19.26
N ASN A 139 -22.84 16.52 -20.48
CA ASN A 139 -23.79 16.28 -21.56
C ASN A 139 -23.79 14.79 -21.91
N ASN A 140 -24.77 14.33 -22.71
CA ASN A 140 -24.76 13.02 -23.36
C ASN A 140 -23.67 12.93 -24.46
N ALA A 141 -22.44 13.32 -24.13
CA ALA A 141 -21.30 13.23 -25.00
C ALA A 141 -21.05 11.75 -25.32
N SER A 142 -20.81 11.46 -26.59
CA SER A 142 -20.42 10.11 -27.04
C SER A 142 -18.91 9.88 -26.94
N GLU A 143 -18.13 10.93 -26.77
CA GLU A 143 -16.67 10.91 -26.76
C GLU A 143 -16.11 11.54 -25.49
N GLY A 144 -14.95 11.05 -25.05
CA GLY A 144 -14.17 11.69 -23.99
C GLY A 144 -13.60 13.01 -24.48
N THR A 145 -13.41 13.97 -23.57
CA THR A 145 -12.74 15.23 -23.89
C THR A 145 -11.74 15.56 -22.80
N VAL A 146 -10.59 16.12 -23.20
CA VAL A 146 -9.58 16.63 -22.28
C VAL A 146 -9.44 18.11 -22.50
N ASP A 147 -9.68 18.87 -21.43
CA ASP A 147 -9.47 20.31 -21.40
C ASP A 147 -8.24 20.64 -20.55
N LEU A 148 -7.42 21.55 -21.04
CA LEU A 148 -6.23 22.04 -20.37
C LEU A 148 -6.26 23.57 -20.33
N GLN A 149 -6.14 24.10 -19.12
CA GLN A 149 -6.00 25.53 -18.84
C GLN A 149 -4.68 25.76 -18.14
N VAL A 150 -3.90 26.74 -18.63
CA VAL A 150 -2.62 27.12 -18.06
C VAL A 150 -2.62 28.61 -17.80
N ILE A 151 -2.23 29.01 -16.58
CA ILE A 151 -2.06 30.39 -16.18
C ILE A 151 -0.64 30.53 -15.62
N SER A 152 0.08 31.57 -16.00
CA SER A 152 1.39 31.93 -15.43
C SER A 152 1.38 33.38 -14.96
N ASN A 153 2.44 33.82 -14.27
CA ASN A 153 2.67 35.25 -14.02
C ASN A 153 3.53 35.93 -15.09
N ASP A 154 3.89 35.23 -16.17
CA ASP A 154 4.74 35.72 -17.27
C ASP A 154 4.41 34.98 -18.58
N GLU A 155 4.26 35.72 -19.68
CA GLU A 155 3.89 35.20 -21.00
C GLU A 155 4.94 34.24 -21.62
N ASN A 156 6.19 34.35 -21.18
CA ASN A 156 7.30 33.49 -21.63
C ASN A 156 7.42 32.22 -20.79
N LEU A 157 6.69 32.13 -19.67
CA LEU A 157 6.68 30.96 -18.79
C LEU A 157 5.64 29.94 -19.27
N GLN A 158 5.92 29.34 -20.42
CA GLN A 158 5.00 28.42 -21.10
C GLN A 158 5.20 26.96 -20.64
N VAL A 159 4.10 26.21 -20.59
CA VAL A 159 4.13 24.75 -20.45
C VAL A 159 4.16 24.15 -21.85
N ASN A 160 5.13 23.28 -22.14
CA ASN A 160 5.18 22.58 -23.41
C ASN A 160 4.15 21.44 -23.41
N VAL A 161 3.13 21.56 -24.25
CA VAL A 161 2.05 20.58 -24.36
C VAL A 161 2.29 19.70 -25.59
N GLU A 162 2.49 18.40 -25.39
CA GLU A 162 2.62 17.43 -26.49
C GLU A 162 1.37 16.52 -26.56
N PRO A 163 0.35 16.92 -27.34
CA PRO A 163 -0.85 16.12 -27.53
C PRO A 163 -0.59 14.97 -28.50
N LYS A 164 -0.89 13.74 -28.09
CA LYS A 164 -0.77 12.54 -28.95
C LYS A 164 -2.05 11.73 -28.83
N PHE A 165 -3.07 12.10 -29.61
CA PHE A 165 -4.42 11.49 -29.55
C PHE A 165 -4.74 10.58 -30.75
N HIS A 166 -3.71 10.17 -31.50
CA HIS A 166 -3.85 9.26 -32.64
C HIS A 166 -3.48 7.82 -32.26
N GLY A 167 -4.24 6.86 -32.78
CA GLY A 167 -4.07 5.44 -32.52
C GLY A 167 -4.57 4.99 -31.14
N ASP A 168 -4.15 3.80 -30.73
CA ASP A 168 -4.66 3.13 -29.51
C ASP A 168 -3.96 3.58 -28.22
N ASN A 169 -2.95 4.45 -28.31
CA ASN A 169 -2.16 4.91 -27.18
C ASN A 169 -2.19 6.44 -27.11
N GLN A 170 -3.31 6.96 -26.62
CA GLN A 170 -3.57 8.38 -26.52
C GLN A 170 -2.92 8.94 -25.25
N ARG A 171 -2.25 10.09 -25.35
CA ARG A 171 -1.59 10.75 -24.22
C ARG A 171 -1.59 12.26 -24.34
N LEU A 172 -1.81 12.92 -23.21
CA LEU A 172 -1.51 14.34 -22.98
C LEU A 172 -0.24 14.43 -22.14
N ILE A 173 0.81 15.05 -22.68
CA ILE A 173 2.04 15.34 -21.92
C ILE A 173 2.12 16.85 -21.71
N MET A 174 2.27 17.25 -20.45
CA MET A 174 2.46 18.63 -19.99
C MET A 174 3.87 18.73 -19.42
N ALA A 175 4.80 19.29 -20.18
CA ALA A 175 6.19 19.45 -19.79
C ALA A 175 6.42 20.85 -19.22
N VAL A 176 6.66 20.92 -17.91
CA VAL A 176 6.88 22.15 -17.17
C VAL A 176 8.36 22.49 -17.12
N PRO A 177 8.79 23.75 -17.35
CA PRO A 177 10.21 24.11 -17.30
C PRO A 177 10.84 23.77 -15.94
N HIS A 178 11.96 23.06 -15.94
CA HIS A 178 12.68 22.73 -14.70
C HIS A 178 13.28 23.98 -14.03
N ALA A 179 13.74 24.94 -14.83
CA ALA A 179 14.30 26.21 -14.37
C ALA A 179 14.02 27.30 -15.40
N VAL A 180 13.99 28.56 -14.96
CA VAL A 180 13.81 29.74 -15.81
C VAL A 180 15.08 30.60 -15.71
N PRO A 181 16.04 30.45 -16.64
CA PRO A 181 17.34 31.11 -16.53
C PRO A 181 17.27 32.64 -16.61
N SER A 182 16.31 33.18 -17.37
CA SER A 182 16.11 34.62 -17.57
C SER A 182 15.35 35.30 -16.43
N TRP A 183 14.98 34.57 -15.37
CA TRP A 183 14.21 35.16 -14.28
C TRP A 183 15.11 36.05 -13.40
N PRO A 184 14.69 37.28 -13.07
CA PRO A 184 15.49 38.17 -12.23
C PRO A 184 15.87 37.55 -10.88
N ASN A 185 17.16 37.62 -10.55
CA ASN A 185 17.67 37.24 -9.24
C ASN A 185 17.42 38.39 -8.26
N GLY A 186 16.26 38.40 -7.58
CA GLY A 186 15.89 39.41 -6.59
C GLY A 186 14.67 39.02 -5.75
N ASP A 187 14.19 39.94 -4.90
CA ASP A 187 13.02 39.73 -4.02
C ASP A 187 11.66 39.76 -4.75
N GLY A 188 11.69 39.89 -6.08
CA GLY A 188 10.49 39.80 -6.93
C GLY A 188 9.86 38.40 -6.92
N ASP A 189 8.62 38.33 -7.40
CA ASP A 189 7.85 37.08 -7.40
C ASP A 189 8.59 35.93 -8.08
N ALA A 190 8.46 34.75 -7.50
CA ALA A 190 8.96 33.53 -8.12
C ALA A 190 8.18 33.23 -9.42
N PRO A 191 8.81 32.58 -10.41
CA PRO A 191 8.08 32.08 -11.57
C PRO A 191 6.95 31.17 -11.11
N CYS A 192 5.77 31.34 -11.66
CA CYS A 192 4.54 30.74 -11.17
C CYS A 192 3.75 30.13 -12.33
N ILE A 193 3.33 28.88 -12.18
CA ILE A 193 2.52 28.17 -13.16
C ILE A 193 1.35 27.48 -12.45
N GLN A 194 0.15 27.72 -12.95
CA GLN A 194 -1.07 27.06 -12.56
C GLN A 194 -1.61 26.22 -13.71
N ILE A 195 -1.83 24.92 -13.46
CA ILE A 195 -2.32 23.99 -14.48
C ILE A 195 -3.62 23.34 -14.03
N ARG A 196 -4.63 23.34 -14.91
CA ARG A 196 -5.84 22.57 -14.71
C ARG A 196 -6.10 21.69 -15.92
N ALA A 197 -5.86 20.39 -15.77
CA ALA A 197 -6.23 19.38 -16.75
C ALA A 197 -7.52 18.70 -16.31
N THR A 198 -8.55 18.66 -17.15
CA THR A 198 -9.83 18.02 -16.85
C THR A 198 -10.12 16.97 -17.91
N PHE A 199 -10.26 15.71 -17.47
CA PHE A 199 -10.74 14.63 -18.31
C PHE A 199 -12.24 14.43 -18.07
N TRP A 200 -13.02 14.78 -19.09
CA TRP A 200 -14.46 14.59 -19.14
C TRP A 200 -14.77 13.23 -19.71
N VAL A 201 -15.38 12.38 -18.87
CA VAL A 201 -15.69 10.99 -19.20
C VAL A 201 -17.19 10.85 -19.46
N PRO A 202 -17.61 10.42 -20.66
CA PRO A 202 -19.00 10.16 -20.96
C PRO A 202 -19.51 8.94 -20.18
N ARG A 203 -20.84 8.77 -20.15
CA ARG A 203 -21.45 7.58 -19.54
C ARG A 203 -20.99 6.33 -20.28
N GLU A 204 -20.84 5.23 -19.54
CA GLU A 204 -20.47 3.90 -20.09
C GLU A 204 -19.13 3.89 -20.85
N ALA A 205 -18.22 4.79 -20.48
CA ALA A 205 -16.88 4.84 -21.03
C ALA A 205 -16.07 3.60 -20.65
N HIS A 206 -15.27 3.11 -21.59
CA HIS A 206 -14.36 2.00 -21.38
C HIS A 206 -12.96 2.33 -21.90
N LEU A 207 -11.94 1.85 -21.22
CA LEU A 207 -10.54 1.92 -21.63
C LEU A 207 -9.88 0.56 -21.41
N ARG A 208 -8.79 0.31 -22.13
CA ARG A 208 -7.84 -0.74 -21.79
C ARG A 208 -7.02 -0.35 -20.57
N ARG A 209 -6.48 0.87 -20.58
CA ARG A 209 -5.58 1.36 -19.52
C ARG A 209 -5.79 2.84 -19.30
N LEU A 210 -5.80 3.24 -18.03
CA LEU A 210 -5.76 4.64 -17.61
C LEU A 210 -4.48 4.89 -16.83
N ARG A 211 -3.70 5.90 -17.24
CA ARG A 211 -2.49 6.33 -16.52
C ARG A 211 -2.53 7.83 -16.24
N VAL A 212 -2.41 8.21 -14.98
CA VAL A 212 -2.30 9.61 -14.57
C VAL A 212 -0.99 9.75 -13.81
N GLU A 213 -0.10 10.60 -14.30
CA GLU A 213 1.19 10.85 -13.68
C GLU A 213 1.40 12.34 -13.50
N SER A 214 1.84 12.70 -12.30
CA SER A 214 1.99 14.08 -11.90
C SER A 214 3.27 14.27 -11.11
N VAL A 215 3.91 15.44 -11.25
CA VAL A 215 5.03 15.84 -10.40
C VAL A 215 4.54 16.77 -9.30
N HIS A 216 3.68 17.72 -9.64
CA HIS A 216 3.20 18.78 -8.74
C HIS A 216 1.68 18.80 -8.59
N LEU A 217 0.93 18.45 -9.63
CA LEU A 217 -0.52 18.62 -9.66
C LEU A 217 -1.24 17.61 -8.77
N ASP A 218 -2.22 18.10 -8.02
CA ASP A 218 -3.20 17.26 -7.33
C ASP A 218 -3.96 16.39 -8.35
N VAL A 219 -4.46 15.23 -7.91
CA VAL A 219 -5.34 14.39 -8.71
C VAL A 219 -6.66 14.21 -7.99
N ASP A 220 -7.73 14.66 -8.63
CA ASP A 220 -9.09 14.60 -8.11
C ASP A 220 -9.95 13.64 -8.94
N VAL A 221 -10.60 12.67 -8.29
CA VAL A 221 -11.67 11.85 -8.89
C VAL A 221 -13.01 12.36 -8.37
N LYS A 222 -13.86 12.88 -9.26
CA LYS A 222 -15.15 13.50 -8.89
C LYS A 222 -16.30 12.50 -8.90
N ASP A 223 -17.30 12.80 -8.09
CA ASP A 223 -18.55 12.05 -8.02
C ASP A 223 -19.25 11.88 -9.36
N GLY A 224 -19.97 10.78 -9.50
CA GLY A 224 -20.71 10.41 -10.71
C GLY A 224 -19.84 9.92 -11.86
N LEU A 225 -18.51 9.92 -11.72
CA LEU A 225 -17.61 9.34 -12.72
C LEU A 225 -17.97 7.86 -12.94
N THR A 226 -18.16 7.45 -14.20
CA THR A 226 -18.41 6.06 -14.57
C THR A 226 -17.44 5.65 -15.67
N LEU A 227 -16.47 4.80 -15.33
CA LEU A 227 -15.39 4.38 -16.22
C LEU A 227 -15.01 2.92 -15.99
N GLY A 228 -15.07 2.11 -17.05
CA GLY A 228 -14.48 0.77 -17.08
C GLY A 228 -13.04 0.80 -17.57
N VAL A 229 -12.15 0.06 -16.90
CA VAL A 229 -10.75 -0.11 -17.30
C VAL A 229 -10.38 -1.59 -17.22
N SER A 230 -10.03 -2.19 -18.35
CA SER A 230 -9.88 -3.66 -18.43
C SER A 230 -8.53 -4.19 -17.92
N ASP A 231 -7.41 -3.49 -18.15
CA ASP A 231 -6.08 -3.91 -17.69
C ASP A 231 -5.76 -3.37 -16.29
N GLU A 232 -5.57 -2.05 -16.19
CA GLU A 232 -5.03 -1.38 -15.02
C GLU A 232 -5.35 0.12 -15.04
N THR A 233 -5.67 0.65 -13.86
CA THR A 233 -5.67 2.08 -13.57
C THR A 233 -4.47 2.40 -12.69
N LYS A 234 -3.56 3.24 -13.19
CA LYS A 234 -2.42 3.74 -12.41
C LYS A 234 -2.50 5.25 -12.23
N ILE A 235 -2.45 5.71 -10.99
CA ILE A 235 -2.37 7.11 -10.63
C ILE A 235 -1.13 7.31 -9.76
N SER A 236 -0.20 8.16 -10.19
CA SER A 236 1.04 8.43 -9.48
C SER A 236 1.32 9.92 -9.40
N THR A 237 1.73 10.40 -8.24
CA THR A 237 2.07 11.82 -8.02
C THR A 237 3.28 11.96 -7.11
N VAL A 238 4.15 12.93 -7.39
CA VAL A 238 5.29 13.19 -6.50
C VAL A 238 4.84 14.07 -5.34
N ALA A 239 4.41 15.30 -5.60
CA ALA A 239 4.05 16.28 -4.57
C ALA A 239 2.55 16.63 -4.51
N GLY A 240 1.78 16.30 -5.54
CA GLY A 240 0.34 16.56 -5.57
C GLY A 240 -0.44 15.57 -4.72
N ARG A 241 -1.50 16.05 -4.06
CA ARG A 241 -2.42 15.22 -3.26
C ARG A 241 -3.33 14.41 -4.17
N LEU A 242 -3.69 13.20 -3.75
CA LEU A 242 -4.80 12.47 -4.35
C LEU A 242 -6.07 12.56 -3.50
N ARG A 243 -7.17 12.99 -4.12
CA ARG A 243 -8.49 13.06 -3.49
C ARG A 243 -9.54 12.34 -4.31
N THR A 244 -10.32 11.51 -3.63
CA THR A 244 -11.64 11.07 -4.11
C THR A 244 -12.66 11.41 -3.02
N SER A 245 -13.94 11.28 -3.34
CA SER A 245 -14.99 11.53 -2.35
C SER A 245 -14.92 10.53 -1.20
N LEU A 246 -15.21 11.01 0.00
CA LEU A 246 -15.21 10.24 1.23
C LEU A 246 -16.61 10.33 1.85
N PRO A 247 -17.53 9.39 1.49
CA PRO A 247 -18.87 9.34 2.06
C PRO A 247 -18.84 9.36 3.59
N LYS A 248 -19.78 10.10 4.20
CA LYS A 248 -19.84 10.24 5.67
C LYS A 248 -20.30 8.95 6.35
N ASP A 249 -21.21 8.23 5.70
CA ASP A 249 -21.79 6.99 6.22
C ASP A 249 -21.46 5.81 5.29
N LEU A 250 -20.60 4.92 5.78
CA LEU A 250 -20.21 3.66 5.11
C LEU A 250 -21.37 2.64 4.99
N GLY A 251 -22.51 2.91 5.62
CA GLY A 251 -23.70 2.05 5.65
C GLY A 251 -24.79 2.43 4.64
N ASP A 252 -24.66 3.57 3.97
CA ASP A 252 -25.47 3.89 2.82
C ASP A 252 -24.78 3.30 1.59
N ASP A 253 -25.51 2.58 0.72
CA ASP A 253 -25.03 2.02 -0.56
C ASP A 253 -24.62 3.11 -1.59
N VAL A 254 -24.27 4.31 -1.12
CA VAL A 254 -23.88 5.46 -1.94
C VAL A 254 -22.47 5.21 -2.48
N VAL A 255 -22.41 4.72 -3.71
CA VAL A 255 -21.19 4.61 -4.49
C VAL A 255 -20.87 5.99 -5.08
N PRO A 256 -19.82 6.71 -4.62
CA PRO A 256 -19.55 8.08 -5.06
C PRO A 256 -19.19 8.15 -6.54
N TYR A 257 -18.45 7.14 -7.02
CA TYR A 257 -18.08 6.98 -8.42
C TYR A 257 -17.89 5.50 -8.76
N THR A 258 -18.02 5.17 -10.03
CA THR A 258 -17.81 3.81 -10.56
C THR A 258 -16.54 3.78 -11.40
N LEU A 259 -15.46 3.27 -10.81
CA LEU A 259 -14.23 2.92 -11.52
C LEU A 259 -14.11 1.40 -11.55
N GLN A 260 -14.60 0.78 -12.64
CA GLN A 260 -14.54 -0.67 -12.82
C GLN A 260 -13.18 -1.06 -13.36
N SER A 261 -12.20 -1.21 -12.46
CA SER A 261 -10.84 -1.64 -12.80
C SER A 261 -10.40 -2.76 -11.89
N ARG A 262 -9.98 -3.88 -12.48
CA ARG A 262 -9.53 -5.06 -11.72
C ARG A 262 -8.25 -4.78 -10.93
N LYS A 263 -7.38 -3.91 -11.45
CA LYS A 263 -6.10 -3.54 -10.86
C LYS A 263 -6.00 -2.02 -10.75
N ILE A 264 -5.97 -1.52 -9.52
CA ILE A 264 -5.84 -0.09 -9.22
C ILE A 264 -4.55 0.10 -8.42
N SER A 265 -3.64 0.95 -8.92
CA SER A 265 -2.47 1.39 -8.18
C SER A 265 -2.48 2.91 -8.02
N VAL A 266 -2.43 3.36 -6.78
CA VAL A 266 -2.36 4.77 -6.39
C VAL A 266 -1.11 4.99 -5.55
N GLU A 267 -0.20 5.80 -6.05
CA GLU A 267 1.14 5.97 -5.47
C GLU A 267 1.48 7.47 -5.32
N THR A 268 1.91 7.89 -4.13
CA THR A 268 2.39 9.24 -3.87
C THR A 268 3.82 9.23 -3.29
N VAL A 269 4.57 10.32 -3.44
CA VAL A 269 5.88 10.44 -2.78
C VAL A 269 5.78 11.28 -1.51
N SER A 270 5.26 12.50 -1.58
CA SER A 270 5.30 13.45 -0.46
C SER A 270 3.94 14.07 -0.15
N ALA A 271 2.85 13.38 -0.50
CA ALA A 271 1.49 13.90 -0.40
C ALA A 271 0.51 12.85 0.10
N PRO A 272 -0.61 13.27 0.74
CA PRO A 272 -1.58 12.32 1.25
C PRO A 272 -2.46 11.72 0.15
N ILE A 273 -3.03 10.54 0.47
CA ILE A 273 -4.05 9.84 -0.30
C ILE A 273 -5.33 9.82 0.53
N GLU A 274 -6.39 10.44 0.04
CA GLU A 274 -7.66 10.58 0.77
C GLU A 274 -8.84 10.17 -0.14
N GLY A 275 -9.69 9.24 0.30
CA GLY A 275 -10.95 8.97 -0.42
C GLY A 275 -11.52 7.56 -0.33
N TRP A 276 -12.59 7.32 -1.08
CA TRP A 276 -13.21 6.01 -1.30
C TRP A 276 -12.59 5.30 -2.51
N PHE A 277 -12.39 3.99 -2.42
CA PHE A 277 -11.77 3.17 -3.47
C PHE A 277 -12.50 1.82 -3.63
N PRO A 278 -12.86 1.44 -4.87
CA PRO A 278 -13.39 0.11 -5.12
C PRO A 278 -12.25 -0.92 -5.16
N LEU A 279 -12.44 -2.07 -4.52
CA LEU A 279 -11.50 -3.18 -4.53
C LEU A 279 -12.06 -4.36 -5.32
N TYR A 280 -11.51 -4.62 -6.50
CA TYR A 280 -11.81 -5.82 -7.30
C TYR A 280 -10.76 -6.91 -7.02
N ASP A 281 -9.73 -7.03 -7.87
CA ASP A 281 -8.70 -8.07 -7.72
C ASP A 281 -7.47 -7.52 -6.99
N ARG A 282 -7.09 -6.26 -7.24
CA ARG A 282 -5.98 -5.60 -6.54
C ARG A 282 -6.22 -4.11 -6.36
N LEU A 283 -6.07 -3.64 -5.13
CA LEU A 283 -5.95 -2.23 -4.78
C LEU A 283 -4.62 -2.00 -4.08
N ARG A 284 -3.78 -1.14 -4.65
CA ARG A 284 -2.53 -0.69 -4.03
C ARG A 284 -2.60 0.80 -3.73
N LEU A 285 -2.39 1.17 -2.48
CA LEU A 285 -2.27 2.55 -2.01
C LEU A 285 -0.90 2.71 -1.34
N ALA A 286 -0.01 3.50 -1.94
CA ALA A 286 1.35 3.65 -1.40
C ALA A 286 1.77 5.12 -1.29
N SER A 287 2.44 5.47 -0.18
CA SER A 287 3.07 6.78 0.00
C SER A 287 4.48 6.62 0.60
N ALA A 288 5.46 7.40 0.13
CA ALA A 288 6.75 7.46 0.81
C ALA A 288 6.69 8.36 2.06
N SER A 289 5.97 9.48 1.96
CA SER A 289 5.80 10.44 3.05
C SER A 289 4.45 11.13 2.91
N GLY A 290 3.44 10.59 3.59
CA GLY A 290 2.10 11.13 3.57
C GLY A 290 1.11 10.19 4.24
N ASP A 291 0.03 10.78 4.73
CA ASP A 291 -1.07 10.05 5.34
C ASP A 291 -1.92 9.36 4.26
N ILE A 292 -2.44 8.18 4.59
CA ILE A 292 -3.38 7.45 3.74
C ILE A 292 -4.68 7.28 4.53
N THR A 293 -5.75 7.91 4.08
CA THR A 293 -7.10 7.73 4.62
C THR A 293 -7.98 7.17 3.52
N ALA A 294 -8.33 5.89 3.62
CA ALA A 294 -9.08 5.22 2.57
C ALA A 294 -10.30 4.45 3.11
N GLN A 295 -11.44 4.70 2.47
CA GLN A 295 -12.61 3.84 2.57
C GLN A 295 -12.55 2.82 1.43
N VAL A 296 -12.54 1.53 1.76
CA VAL A 296 -12.40 0.47 0.78
C VAL A 296 -13.73 -0.28 0.67
N ALA A 297 -14.24 -0.39 -0.55
CA ALA A 297 -15.45 -1.14 -0.85
C ALA A 297 -15.10 -2.33 -1.75
N PRO A 298 -15.10 -3.56 -1.22
CA PRO A 298 -14.85 -4.72 -2.05
C PRO A 298 -15.98 -4.91 -3.06
N LYS A 299 -15.62 -5.43 -4.24
CA LYS A 299 -16.48 -5.61 -5.41
C LYS A 299 -16.42 -7.07 -5.87
N PRO A 300 -17.42 -7.53 -6.65
CA PRO A 300 -17.51 -8.94 -7.00
C PRO A 300 -16.25 -9.47 -7.71
N GLY A 301 -15.75 -10.59 -7.21
CA GLY A 301 -14.72 -11.39 -7.89
C GLY A 301 -15.22 -11.94 -9.22
N ARG A 302 -14.32 -12.45 -10.06
CA ARG A 302 -14.73 -13.16 -11.29
C ARG A 302 -15.32 -14.52 -10.89
N HIS A 303 -16.52 -14.85 -11.36
CA HIS A 303 -17.25 -16.09 -11.05
C HIS A 303 -16.52 -17.43 -11.32
N ASN A 304 -15.30 -17.40 -11.87
CA ASN A 304 -14.56 -18.59 -12.30
C ASN A 304 -13.08 -18.59 -11.88
N HIS A 305 -12.65 -17.67 -11.01
CA HIS A 305 -11.32 -17.69 -10.43
C HIS A 305 -11.41 -17.72 -8.91
N HIS A 306 -10.66 -18.64 -8.29
CA HIS A 306 -10.34 -18.60 -6.86
C HIS A 306 -9.38 -17.45 -6.50
N ASP A 307 -9.21 -16.48 -7.39
CA ASP A 307 -8.28 -15.37 -7.22
C ASP A 307 -8.80 -14.45 -6.13
N LYS A 308 -7.97 -14.29 -5.12
CA LYS A 308 -8.25 -13.47 -3.95
C LYS A 308 -8.04 -11.99 -4.32
N ALA A 309 -8.94 -11.14 -3.84
CA ALA A 309 -8.76 -9.70 -3.84
C ALA A 309 -7.57 -9.34 -2.92
N HIS A 310 -6.62 -8.56 -3.43
CA HIS A 310 -5.44 -8.14 -2.68
C HIS A 310 -5.50 -6.64 -2.36
N LEU A 311 -5.52 -6.29 -1.08
CA LEU A 311 -5.40 -4.94 -0.57
C LEU A 311 -3.96 -4.72 -0.07
N ASP A 312 -3.20 -3.86 -0.75
CA ASP A 312 -1.85 -3.43 -0.35
C ASP A 312 -1.89 -1.95 0.03
N VAL A 313 -1.67 -1.63 1.29
CA VAL A 313 -1.61 -0.25 1.77
C VAL A 313 -0.29 -0.03 2.49
N SER A 314 0.53 0.90 2.00
CA SER A 314 1.84 1.15 2.59
C SER A 314 2.18 2.64 2.71
N SER A 315 2.62 3.08 3.89
CA SER A 315 3.26 4.39 4.08
C SER A 315 4.60 4.25 4.81
N VAL A 316 5.68 4.79 4.24
CA VAL A 316 7.01 4.80 4.90
C VAL A 316 7.09 5.88 5.98
N SER A 317 6.30 6.93 5.87
CA SER A 317 6.19 7.97 6.91
C SER A 317 4.82 8.61 6.83
N GLY A 318 3.95 8.30 7.78
CA GLY A 318 2.61 8.88 7.84
C GLY A 318 1.64 7.99 8.58
N LYS A 319 0.44 8.51 8.83
CA LYS A 319 -0.66 7.77 9.41
C LYS A 319 -1.42 7.01 8.32
N VAL A 320 -1.81 5.77 8.60
CA VAL A 320 -2.72 5.01 7.73
C VAL A 320 -4.02 4.76 8.47
N SER A 321 -5.14 5.09 7.85
CA SER A 321 -6.50 4.80 8.31
C SER A 321 -7.30 4.12 7.21
N ILE A 322 -7.60 2.83 7.41
CA ILE A 322 -8.37 2.01 6.47
C ILE A 322 -9.70 1.64 7.09
N GLN A 323 -10.78 1.92 6.36
CA GLN A 323 -12.13 1.59 6.77
C GLN A 323 -12.83 0.81 5.67
N GLU A 324 -13.13 -0.46 5.94
CA GLU A 324 -14.11 -1.23 5.19
C GLU A 324 -15.45 -1.19 5.94
N PRO A 325 -16.60 -1.35 5.24
CA PRO A 325 -17.92 -1.42 5.86
C PRO A 325 -18.15 -2.71 6.67
N ALA A 326 -17.11 -3.27 7.31
CA ALA A 326 -17.11 -4.56 7.99
C ALA A 326 -18.26 -4.72 9.01
N ARG A 327 -18.54 -3.69 9.82
CA ARG A 327 -19.64 -3.72 10.80
C ARG A 327 -21.03 -3.67 10.15
N HIS A 328 -21.18 -2.91 9.07
CA HIS A 328 -22.43 -2.89 8.30
C HIS A 328 -22.66 -4.24 7.65
N THR A 329 -21.62 -4.81 7.02
CA THR A 329 -21.62 -6.16 6.47
C THR A 329 -22.04 -7.19 7.53
N ALA A 330 -21.42 -7.19 8.71
CA ALA A 330 -21.78 -8.08 9.81
C ALA A 330 -23.25 -7.94 10.25
N HIS A 331 -23.75 -6.71 10.37
CA HIS A 331 -25.12 -6.43 10.81
C HIS A 331 -26.18 -6.79 9.76
N VAL A 332 -25.91 -6.52 8.48
CA VAL A 332 -26.77 -6.96 7.36
C VAL A 332 -26.86 -8.48 7.34
N ILE A 333 -25.74 -9.17 7.53
CA ILE A 333 -25.68 -10.64 7.50
C ILE A 333 -26.39 -11.27 8.71
N GLN A 334 -26.29 -10.67 9.90
CA GLN A 334 -26.97 -11.17 11.09
C GLN A 334 -28.49 -10.98 11.06
N ARG A 335 -28.98 -9.86 10.50
CA ARG A 335 -30.43 -9.55 10.49
C ARG A 335 -31.21 -10.26 9.41
N THR A 336 -30.55 -10.59 8.31
CA THR A 336 -31.24 -11.19 7.18
C THR A 336 -31.04 -12.70 7.24
N GLN A 337 -32.07 -13.43 7.71
CA GLN A 337 -32.20 -14.87 7.56
C GLN A 337 -32.37 -15.22 6.07
N PHE A 338 -31.36 -14.93 5.26
CA PHE A 338 -31.36 -15.25 3.84
C PHE A 338 -31.06 -16.73 3.66
N SER A 339 -31.89 -17.38 2.81
CA SER A 339 -31.61 -18.70 2.24
C SER A 339 -30.14 -18.76 1.77
N SER A 340 -29.47 -19.87 2.09
CA SER A 340 -28.03 -20.10 1.94
C SER A 340 -27.41 -19.70 0.59
N ASN A 341 -28.22 -19.55 -0.45
CA ASN A 341 -27.78 -19.24 -1.82
C ASN A 341 -27.60 -17.73 -2.08
N SER A 342 -28.40 -16.85 -1.47
CA SER A 342 -28.26 -15.39 -1.66
C SER A 342 -27.23 -14.75 -0.73
N MET A 343 -26.96 -15.38 0.42
CA MET A 343 -25.89 -14.97 1.35
C MET A 343 -24.50 -15.24 0.76
N ALA A 344 -24.31 -16.42 0.14
CA ALA A 344 -23.10 -16.71 -0.62
C ALA A 344 -22.93 -15.73 -1.78
N GLN A 345 -24.02 -15.32 -2.43
CA GLN A 345 -23.96 -14.36 -3.54
C GLN A 345 -23.58 -12.95 -3.07
N CYS A 346 -24.20 -12.42 -2.00
CA CYS A 346 -23.86 -11.10 -1.44
C CYS A 346 -22.43 -11.06 -0.86
N LEU A 347 -21.96 -12.14 -0.24
CA LEU A 347 -20.61 -12.24 0.32
C LEU A 347 -19.55 -12.61 -0.74
N GLN A 348 -19.87 -13.38 -1.78
CA GLN A 348 -19.01 -13.51 -2.97
C GLN A 348 -18.95 -12.19 -3.77
N GLN A 349 -20.03 -11.40 -3.72
CA GLN A 349 -20.13 -10.10 -4.39
C GLN A 349 -19.47 -8.95 -3.60
N THR A 350 -19.44 -9.01 -2.27
CA THR A 350 -19.00 -7.89 -1.40
C THR A 350 -17.79 -8.24 -0.53
N SER A 351 -17.39 -9.51 -0.48
CA SER A 351 -16.21 -10.00 0.25
C SER A 351 -15.58 -11.14 -0.55
N GLY A 352 -15.03 -10.78 -1.71
CA GLY A 352 -13.99 -11.62 -2.34
C GLY A 352 -12.91 -11.94 -1.32
N LEU A 353 -12.18 -13.05 -1.48
CA LEU A 353 -11.14 -13.40 -0.52
C LEU A 353 -10.15 -12.25 -0.36
N LEU A 354 -10.10 -11.61 0.80
CA LEU A 354 -9.22 -10.45 1.03
C LEU A 354 -7.90 -10.93 1.61
N GLU A 355 -6.82 -10.71 0.85
CA GLU A 355 -5.46 -10.69 1.36
C GLU A 355 -5.07 -9.23 1.61
N GLY A 356 -4.85 -8.89 2.87
CA GLY A 356 -4.51 -7.53 3.28
C GLY A 356 -3.06 -7.43 3.74
N GLU A 357 -2.28 -6.56 3.13
CA GLU A 357 -1.01 -6.08 3.68
C GLU A 357 -1.12 -4.60 4.02
N VAL A 358 -0.90 -4.26 5.29
CA VAL A 358 -0.80 -2.86 5.73
C VAL A 358 0.58 -2.63 6.35
N GLY A 359 1.40 -1.78 5.71
CA GLY A 359 2.74 -1.42 6.16
C GLY A 359 2.81 0.05 6.55
N VAL A 360 3.16 0.38 7.79
CA VAL A 360 3.22 1.77 8.25
C VAL A 360 4.50 2.07 9.00
N SER A 361 5.01 3.29 8.88
CA SER A 361 5.94 3.86 9.84
C SER A 361 5.30 5.15 10.33
N GLY A 362 4.64 5.03 11.49
CA GLY A 362 3.63 5.94 12.01
C GLY A 362 2.44 5.16 12.61
N ASN A 363 1.37 5.88 12.96
CA ASN A 363 0.18 5.25 13.54
C ASN A 363 -0.66 4.57 12.44
N GLY A 364 -1.14 3.35 12.71
CA GLY A 364 -2.05 2.61 11.86
C GLY A 364 -3.41 2.40 12.56
N ASP A 365 -4.50 2.69 11.86
CA ASP A 365 -5.86 2.31 12.23
C ASP A 365 -6.47 1.53 11.07
N ALA A 366 -6.89 0.29 11.30
CA ALA A 366 -7.50 -0.52 10.25
C ALA A 366 -8.71 -1.29 10.76
N ARG A 367 -9.84 -1.13 10.06
CA ARG A 367 -11.07 -1.90 10.26
C ARG A 367 -11.36 -2.65 8.97
N VAL A 368 -11.08 -3.96 8.98
CA VAL A 368 -11.10 -4.78 7.76
C VAL A 368 -11.85 -6.09 7.98
N ALA A 369 -12.53 -6.56 6.94
CA ALA A 369 -13.12 -7.89 6.89
C ALA A 369 -12.23 -8.79 6.04
N ALA A 370 -11.72 -9.90 6.58
CA ALA A 370 -10.82 -10.80 5.84
C ALA A 370 -11.08 -12.26 6.15
N ASN A 371 -10.76 -13.13 5.20
CA ASN A 371 -11.06 -14.57 5.29
C ASN A 371 -9.83 -15.48 5.26
N CYS A 372 -8.69 -15.00 4.75
CA CYS A 372 -7.56 -15.86 4.44
C CYS A 372 -6.25 -15.39 5.04
N ASP A 373 -5.76 -14.21 4.68
CA ASP A 373 -4.42 -13.80 5.06
C ASP A 373 -4.42 -12.29 5.33
N ALA A 374 -4.10 -11.91 6.56
CA ALA A 374 -3.96 -10.51 6.94
C ALA A 374 -2.60 -10.30 7.59
N GLN A 375 -1.83 -9.35 7.06
CA GLN A 375 -0.51 -8.99 7.54
C GLN A 375 -0.42 -7.49 7.81
N PHE A 376 -0.05 -7.15 9.04
CA PHE A 376 0.14 -5.77 9.46
C PHE A 376 1.59 -5.61 9.92
N LYS A 377 2.30 -4.63 9.35
CA LYS A 377 3.69 -4.32 9.70
C LYS A 377 3.78 -2.88 10.14
N THR A 378 4.46 -2.63 11.26
CA THR A 378 4.82 -1.27 11.64
C THR A 378 6.25 -1.16 12.16
N VAL A 379 6.93 -0.07 11.80
CA VAL A 379 8.26 0.25 12.33
C VAL A 379 8.16 1.06 13.63
N SER A 380 7.23 1.99 13.70
CA SER A 380 7.08 2.90 14.83
C SER A 380 5.64 3.40 14.92
N GLY A 381 5.11 3.57 16.12
CA GLY A 381 3.77 4.15 16.35
C GLY A 381 2.74 3.12 16.78
N GLU A 382 1.53 3.58 17.08
CA GLU A 382 0.45 2.72 17.55
C GLU A 382 -0.26 2.02 16.39
N LEU A 383 -0.51 0.72 16.52
CA LEU A 383 -1.26 -0.07 15.57
C LEU A 383 -2.59 -0.53 16.19
N SER A 384 -3.70 0.11 15.80
CA SER A 384 -5.06 -0.21 16.22
C SER A 384 -5.79 -0.97 15.11
N LEU A 385 -6.14 -2.23 15.38
CA LEU A 385 -6.72 -3.15 14.41
C LEU A 385 -8.03 -3.73 14.90
N GLU A 386 -9.05 -3.69 14.05
CA GLU A 386 -10.30 -4.40 14.22
C GLU A 386 -10.53 -5.30 13.00
N LEU A 387 -10.48 -6.62 13.22
CA LEU A 387 -10.59 -7.61 12.17
C LEU A 387 -11.92 -8.36 12.29
N LEU A 388 -12.71 -8.37 11.22
CA LEU A 388 -13.87 -9.25 11.09
C LEU A 388 -13.48 -10.48 10.27
N PRO A 389 -13.38 -11.68 10.89
CA PRO A 389 -13.18 -12.90 10.12
C PRO A 389 -14.43 -13.22 9.31
N VAL A 390 -14.28 -13.43 8.01
CA VAL A 390 -15.33 -13.94 7.12
C VAL A 390 -14.94 -15.37 6.73
N LEU A 391 -15.76 -16.38 7.01
CA LEU A 391 -15.40 -17.79 6.83
C LEU A 391 -16.34 -18.45 5.84
N ASP A 392 -15.85 -19.39 5.02
CA ASP A 392 -16.67 -20.22 4.12
C ASP A 392 -16.35 -21.70 4.38
N LYS A 393 -17.37 -22.58 4.33
CA LYS A 393 -17.23 -24.03 4.50
C LYS A 393 -16.24 -24.63 3.48
N ASN A 394 -16.11 -24.04 2.30
CA ASN A 394 -15.19 -24.47 1.24
C ASN A 394 -13.75 -23.98 1.44
N MET A 395 -13.44 -23.29 2.54
CA MET A 395 -12.07 -22.88 2.86
C MET A 395 -11.29 -24.07 3.40
N ASP A 396 -10.57 -24.75 2.51
CA ASP A 396 -9.58 -25.77 2.91
C ASP A 396 -8.40 -25.15 3.67
N LYS A 397 -8.13 -23.86 3.45
CA LYS A 397 -6.98 -23.15 4.02
C LYS A 397 -7.29 -22.57 5.39
N ARG A 398 -6.32 -22.73 6.31
CA ARG A 398 -6.30 -22.06 7.61
C ARG A 398 -6.06 -20.57 7.39
N GLY A 399 -6.90 -19.72 7.97
CA GLY A 399 -6.66 -18.28 7.96
C GLY A 399 -5.34 -17.94 8.67
N SER A 400 -4.61 -16.94 8.20
CA SER A 400 -3.37 -16.43 8.80
C SER A 400 -3.53 -14.96 9.18
N LEU A 401 -3.27 -14.63 10.44
CA LEU A 401 -3.17 -13.26 10.93
C LEU A 401 -1.75 -12.99 11.43
N LYS A 402 -1.09 -11.98 10.88
CA LYS A 402 0.29 -11.64 11.26
C LYS A 402 0.41 -10.18 11.64
N THR A 403 1.04 -9.90 12.76
CA THR A 403 1.51 -8.54 13.11
C THR A 403 3.02 -8.57 13.36
N ASP A 404 3.74 -7.62 12.80
CA ASP A 404 5.19 -7.44 13.01
C ASP A 404 5.46 -5.96 13.31
N THR A 405 5.75 -5.67 14.58
CA THR A 405 5.98 -4.32 15.10
C THR A 405 7.42 -4.19 15.57
N ARG A 406 8.11 -3.11 15.19
CA ARG A 406 9.42 -2.80 15.77
C ARG A 406 9.26 -1.97 17.03
N SER A 407 8.55 -0.85 16.96
CA SER A 407 8.34 0.02 18.13
C SER A 407 6.92 0.55 18.17
N GLY A 408 6.31 0.56 19.36
CA GLY A 408 4.97 1.10 19.60
C GLY A 408 3.95 0.02 19.92
N ASP A 409 2.80 0.48 20.41
CA ASP A 409 1.77 -0.40 20.96
C ASP A 409 0.92 -1.03 19.86
N VAL A 410 0.49 -2.27 20.08
CA VAL A 410 -0.45 -2.96 19.19
C VAL A 410 -1.72 -3.27 19.95
N ARG A 411 -2.85 -2.79 19.44
CA ARG A 411 -4.19 -3.12 19.90
C ARG A 411 -4.89 -3.87 18.79
N LEU A 412 -5.09 -5.18 18.96
CA LEU A 412 -5.80 -6.01 18.00
C LEU A 412 -7.09 -6.55 18.62
N LYS A 413 -8.22 -6.31 17.96
CA LYS A 413 -9.50 -6.92 18.29
C LYS A 413 -9.99 -7.76 17.10
N VAL A 414 -10.02 -9.07 17.28
CA VAL A 414 -10.67 -10.00 16.35
C VAL A 414 -12.14 -10.12 16.77
N LEU A 415 -13.05 -9.86 15.85
CA LEU A 415 -14.49 -9.94 16.07
C LEU A 415 -15.01 -11.38 15.87
N GLU A 416 -16.26 -11.61 16.28
CA GLU A 416 -16.96 -12.86 15.99
C GLU A 416 -17.00 -13.14 14.49
N PRO A 417 -16.66 -14.38 14.06
CA PRO A 417 -16.61 -14.70 12.64
C PRO A 417 -18.00 -14.70 12.03
N VAL A 418 -18.06 -14.30 10.76
CA VAL A 418 -19.26 -14.39 9.94
C VAL A 418 -19.11 -15.54 8.96
N TRP A 419 -20.06 -16.48 8.97
CA TRP A 419 -20.03 -17.67 8.12
C TRP A 419 -20.85 -17.47 6.85
N VAL A 420 -20.19 -17.69 5.71
CA VAL A 420 -20.71 -17.57 4.35
C VAL A 420 -20.92 -18.98 3.79
N GLY A 421 -22.14 -19.30 3.35
CA GLY A 421 -22.44 -20.57 2.69
C GLY A 421 -22.68 -21.75 3.64
N GLY A 422 -23.83 -22.41 3.48
CA GLY A 422 -24.18 -23.67 4.12
C GLY A 422 -25.53 -23.65 4.85
N ASP A 423 -26.11 -24.83 5.04
CA ASP A 423 -27.33 -25.01 5.83
C ASP A 423 -27.00 -25.23 7.32
N ASN A 424 -28.03 -25.13 8.17
CA ASN A 424 -28.07 -25.23 9.63
C ASN A 424 -27.30 -26.42 10.22
N ASP A 425 -25.98 -26.31 10.32
CA ASP A 425 -25.15 -27.29 11.01
C ASP A 425 -24.60 -26.70 12.30
N SER A 426 -24.78 -27.41 13.40
CA SER A 426 -24.48 -27.02 14.80
C SER A 426 -22.99 -26.78 15.09
N ASN A 427 -22.13 -26.84 14.08
CA ASN A 427 -20.69 -26.56 14.15
C ASN A 427 -20.33 -25.13 13.68
N ARG A 428 -21.32 -24.27 13.42
CA ARG A 428 -21.20 -22.86 13.00
C ARG A 428 -20.66 -21.89 14.06
N GLY A 429 -20.16 -22.38 15.19
CA GLY A 429 -19.94 -21.55 16.37
C GLY A 429 -18.48 -21.25 16.74
N SER A 430 -17.48 -21.89 16.13
CA SER A 430 -16.09 -21.76 16.60
C SER A 430 -15.11 -21.22 15.56
N LEU A 431 -14.34 -20.19 15.93
CA LEU A 431 -13.17 -19.73 15.20
C LEU A 431 -11.99 -20.68 15.50
N GLY A 432 -12.09 -21.89 14.94
CA GLY A 432 -11.25 -23.03 15.28
C GLY A 432 -10.12 -23.33 14.29
N ARG A 433 -9.87 -22.52 13.26
CA ARG A 433 -8.82 -22.81 12.24
C ARG A 433 -7.96 -21.59 11.89
N LEU A 434 -7.86 -20.61 12.79
CA LEU A 434 -7.07 -19.38 12.61
C LEU A 434 -5.64 -19.55 13.15
N ARG A 435 -4.64 -19.26 12.32
CA ARG A 435 -3.23 -19.18 12.72
C ARG A 435 -2.85 -17.72 12.90
N SER A 436 -2.52 -17.33 14.12
CA SER A 436 -2.10 -15.98 14.44
C SER A 436 -0.65 -15.94 14.89
N LYS A 437 0.11 -14.98 14.37
CA LYS A 437 1.48 -14.72 14.78
C LYS A 437 1.69 -13.23 15.02
N HIS A 438 2.03 -12.87 16.25
CA HIS A 438 2.28 -11.50 16.66
C HIS A 438 3.72 -11.37 17.13
N GLN A 439 4.47 -10.43 16.56
CA GLN A 439 5.85 -10.15 16.93
C GLN A 439 6.02 -8.66 17.24
N SER A 440 6.67 -8.35 18.36
CA SER A 440 7.06 -6.98 18.73
C SER A 440 8.50 -6.93 19.27
N ILE A 441 9.24 -5.85 19.01
CA ILE A 441 10.49 -5.59 19.75
C ILE A 441 10.20 -4.74 20.99
N SER A 442 9.50 -3.61 20.85
CA SER A 442 9.17 -2.74 21.98
C SER A 442 7.77 -2.16 21.87
N GLY A 443 7.06 -2.12 23.00
CA GLY A 443 5.70 -1.59 23.10
C GLY A 443 4.72 -2.67 23.56
N ASP A 444 3.57 -2.23 24.04
CA ASP A 444 2.60 -3.13 24.67
C ASP A 444 1.75 -3.82 23.61
N LEU A 445 1.44 -5.10 23.85
CA LEU A 445 0.60 -5.93 23.00
C LEU A 445 -0.72 -6.22 23.72
N LYS A 446 -1.81 -5.62 23.24
CA LYS A 446 -3.16 -5.92 23.68
C LYS A 446 -3.93 -6.66 22.58
N LEU A 447 -4.17 -7.95 22.78
CA LEU A 447 -4.75 -8.85 21.80
C LEU A 447 -6.06 -9.43 22.33
N SER A 448 -7.17 -9.17 21.65
CA SER A 448 -8.49 -9.68 22.01
C SER A 448 -9.05 -10.56 20.91
N TYR A 449 -9.41 -11.79 21.26
CA TYR A 449 -10.04 -12.78 20.39
C TYR A 449 -11.46 -13.09 20.85
N PRO A 450 -12.38 -13.43 19.93
CA PRO A 450 -13.79 -13.60 20.26
C PRO A 450 -14.04 -14.84 21.15
N PRO A 451 -15.16 -14.88 21.90
CA PRO A 451 -15.63 -16.06 22.62
C PRO A 451 -15.60 -17.35 21.80
N SER A 452 -15.96 -17.29 20.51
CA SER A 452 -15.92 -18.44 19.59
C SER A 452 -14.52 -18.98 19.30
N TRP A 453 -13.44 -18.27 19.62
CA TRP A 453 -12.09 -18.75 19.37
C TRP A 453 -11.78 -19.99 20.20
N GLN A 454 -11.30 -21.03 19.52
CA GLN A 454 -10.86 -22.29 20.12
C GLN A 454 -9.55 -22.75 19.51
N GLY A 455 -8.58 -23.11 20.34
CA GLY A 455 -7.26 -23.52 19.91
C GLY A 455 -6.21 -23.42 21.01
N SER A 456 -4.94 -23.51 20.60
CA SER A 456 -3.78 -23.38 21.47
C SER A 456 -3.14 -21.99 21.36
N PHE A 457 -2.48 -21.54 22.42
CA PHE A 457 -1.68 -20.32 22.38
C PHE A 457 -0.31 -20.52 23.03
N ASN A 458 0.66 -19.74 22.56
CA ASN A 458 2.01 -19.68 23.08
C ASN A 458 2.46 -18.21 23.10
N ALA A 459 2.59 -17.67 24.31
CA ALA A 459 2.99 -16.30 24.57
C ALA A 459 4.40 -16.27 25.17
N LYS A 460 5.28 -15.43 24.64
CA LYS A 460 6.67 -15.26 25.11
C LYS A 460 7.05 -13.79 25.18
N ALA A 461 7.64 -13.40 26.32
CA ALA A 461 8.17 -12.06 26.55
C ALA A 461 9.55 -12.15 27.19
N LEU A 462 10.54 -11.43 26.64
CA LEU A 462 11.87 -11.35 27.26
C LEU A 462 11.86 -10.43 28.49
N ALA A 463 11.26 -9.24 28.34
CA ALA A 463 10.98 -8.28 29.40
C ALA A 463 9.52 -7.79 29.31
N GLY A 464 8.90 -7.49 30.45
CA GLY A 464 7.47 -7.18 30.56
C GLY A 464 6.65 -8.35 31.11
N GLU A 465 5.39 -8.09 31.42
CA GLU A 465 4.43 -9.04 31.98
C GLU A 465 3.65 -9.78 30.88
N ILE A 466 3.16 -10.97 31.21
CA ILE A 466 2.29 -11.74 30.33
C ILE A 466 1.05 -12.07 31.14
N GLU A 467 -0.08 -11.50 30.73
CA GLU A 467 -1.39 -11.80 31.25
C GLU A 467 -2.21 -12.51 30.18
N VAL A 468 -2.94 -13.54 30.61
CA VAL A 468 -3.86 -14.28 29.75
C VAL A 468 -5.19 -14.39 30.46
N HIS A 469 -6.23 -13.88 29.81
CA HIS A 469 -7.59 -13.84 30.31
C HIS A 469 -8.52 -14.63 29.39
N GLY A 470 -9.59 -15.19 29.95
CA GLY A 470 -10.65 -15.82 29.18
C GLY A 470 -11.30 -17.01 29.88
N LYS A 471 -12.61 -17.16 29.67
CA LYS A 471 -13.38 -18.30 30.18
C LYS A 471 -12.93 -19.61 29.50
N ASN A 472 -12.82 -20.67 30.29
CA ASN A 472 -12.41 -22.01 29.85
C ASN A 472 -11.01 -22.06 29.22
N VAL A 473 -10.13 -21.13 29.61
CA VAL A 473 -8.71 -21.17 29.25
C VAL A 473 -7.99 -22.10 30.24
N GLU A 474 -7.34 -23.13 29.71
CA GLU A 474 -6.49 -24.04 30.46
C GLU A 474 -5.02 -23.64 30.27
N ILE A 475 -4.33 -23.28 31.37
CA ILE A 475 -2.90 -23.02 31.35
C ILE A 475 -2.15 -24.36 31.48
N ILE A 476 -1.53 -24.80 30.39
CA ILE A 476 -0.78 -26.06 30.32
C ILE A 476 0.61 -25.88 30.92
N ARG A 477 1.27 -24.75 30.62
CA ARG A 477 2.64 -24.51 31.05
C ARG A 477 2.89 -23.03 31.27
N ARG A 478 3.53 -22.70 32.37
CA ARG A 478 4.07 -21.36 32.65
C ARG A 478 5.47 -21.49 33.20
N GLY A 479 6.35 -20.56 32.84
CA GLY A 479 7.71 -20.58 33.35
C GLY A 479 8.53 -19.38 32.95
N ARG A 480 9.74 -19.35 33.47
CA ARG A 480 10.74 -18.33 33.18
C ARG A 480 12.10 -19.02 33.08
N ASN A 481 12.64 -19.07 31.87
CA ASN A 481 14.04 -19.42 31.64
C ASN A 481 14.75 -18.16 31.16
N ILE A 482 15.12 -18.12 29.88
CA ILE A 482 15.67 -16.92 29.21
C ILE A 482 14.57 -15.89 28.96
N ALA A 483 13.33 -16.33 28.71
CA ALA A 483 12.15 -15.49 28.55
C ALA A 483 11.02 -16.02 29.45
N ARG A 484 10.09 -15.15 29.85
CA ARG A 484 8.81 -15.54 30.42
C ARG A 484 7.97 -16.18 29.31
N PHE A 485 7.25 -17.24 29.63
CA PHE A 485 6.34 -17.86 28.69
C PHE A 485 5.10 -18.43 29.36
N ILE A 486 3.99 -18.40 28.62
CA ILE A 486 2.73 -19.05 28.98
C ILE A 486 2.23 -19.81 27.75
N GLU A 487 1.86 -21.06 27.95
CA GLU A 487 1.26 -21.94 26.96
C GLU A 487 -0.06 -22.48 27.52
N GLY A 488 -1.08 -22.49 26.69
CA GLY A 488 -2.39 -22.97 27.10
C GLY A 488 -3.29 -23.26 25.91
N ARG A 489 -4.54 -23.62 26.23
CA ARG A 489 -5.54 -24.02 25.25
C ARG A 489 -6.93 -23.58 25.70
N LYS A 490 -7.82 -23.36 24.73
CA LYS A 490 -9.25 -23.14 24.94
C LYS A 490 -10.03 -23.99 23.94
N GLY A 491 -10.89 -24.88 24.45
CA GLY A 491 -11.67 -25.80 23.61
C GLY A 491 -10.80 -26.78 22.80
N ASP A 492 -11.41 -27.37 21.77
CA ASP A 492 -10.80 -28.43 20.96
C ASP A 492 -10.54 -28.00 19.51
N GLY A 493 -10.52 -26.68 19.28
CA GLY A 493 -10.20 -26.11 17.99
C GLY A 493 -8.73 -26.26 17.60
N ASP A 494 -8.49 -26.05 16.31
CA ASP A 494 -7.21 -26.18 15.61
C ASP A 494 -6.51 -24.83 15.39
N SER A 495 -7.04 -23.74 15.98
CA SER A 495 -6.43 -22.43 15.95
C SER A 495 -5.13 -22.42 16.75
N CYS A 496 -4.21 -21.53 16.38
CA CYS A 496 -2.95 -21.37 17.06
C CYS A 496 -2.58 -19.90 17.13
N ILE A 497 -2.38 -19.36 18.33
CA ILE A 497 -1.85 -18.02 18.55
C ILE A 497 -0.40 -18.14 19.01
N LYS A 498 0.51 -17.44 18.33
CA LYS A 498 1.90 -17.32 18.74
C LYS A 498 2.26 -15.86 18.93
N VAL A 499 2.69 -15.50 20.13
CA VAL A 499 3.10 -14.13 20.47
C VAL A 499 4.54 -14.12 20.96
N GLU A 500 5.36 -13.25 20.39
CA GLU A 500 6.75 -13.04 20.79
C GLU A 500 7.01 -11.53 20.94
N THR A 501 7.35 -11.09 22.16
CA THR A 501 7.79 -9.71 22.43
C THR A 501 9.17 -9.68 23.11
N VAL A 502 9.97 -8.67 22.81
CA VAL A 502 11.26 -8.45 23.48
C VAL A 502 11.07 -7.57 24.72
N SER A 503 10.32 -6.48 24.62
CA SER A 503 10.04 -5.57 25.74
C SER A 503 8.64 -4.98 25.64
N GLY A 504 7.92 -4.94 26.75
CA GLY A 504 6.55 -4.43 26.83
C GLY A 504 5.61 -5.51 27.36
N ASP A 505 4.45 -5.07 27.85
CA ASP A 505 3.49 -5.96 28.47
C ASP A 505 2.60 -6.62 27.41
N LEU A 506 2.23 -7.87 27.66
CA LEU A 506 1.37 -8.67 26.80
C LEU A 506 0.08 -9.03 27.54
N ASP A 507 -1.02 -8.48 27.06
CA ASP A 507 -2.38 -8.80 27.48
C ASP A 507 -3.08 -9.58 26.36
N LEU A 508 -3.35 -10.87 26.59
CA LEU A 508 -4.09 -11.74 25.68
C LEU A 508 -5.45 -12.11 26.28
N THR A 509 -6.52 -11.62 25.68
CA THR A 509 -7.90 -11.96 26.05
C THR A 509 -8.50 -12.95 25.04
N LEU A 510 -9.00 -14.09 25.52
CA LEU A 510 -9.63 -15.15 24.72
C LEU A 510 -11.11 -15.31 25.11
N GLY A 511 -11.98 -14.41 24.62
CA GLY A 511 -13.39 -14.36 24.99
C GLY A 511 -13.77 -13.05 25.64
N ASP A 512 -14.82 -13.11 26.48
CA ASP A 512 -15.27 -11.99 27.31
C ASP A 512 -14.48 -11.88 28.62
#